data_AF-A0A2V9U7U2-F1
#
_entry.id   AF-A0A2V9U7U2-F1
#
_cell.length_a   1.000
_cell.length_b   1.000
_cell.length_c   1.000
_cell.angle_alpha   90.00
_cell.angle_beta   90.00
_cell.angle_gamma   90.00
#
_symmetry.space_group_name_H-M   'P 1'
#
loop_
_entity.id
_entity.type
_entity.pdbx_description
1 polymer ?
#
loop_
_entity_poly.entity_id
_entity_poly.type
_entity_poly.pdbx_seq_one_letter_code
_entity_poly.pdbx_strand_id
1 'polypeptide(L)' 'MKDPIVVMRQKEMELARVRREVEALQIVVPLLDDPTERLPDLISSQQLAVPSEPGSLTDLEIYYPFVKNLRLADNRAKQG' A
#
# COMPACT_ATOMS: atom_id res chain seq x y z
N MET A 1 15.91 -32.23 35.21
CA MET A 1 15.78 -31.89 33.77
C MET A 1 14.35 -32.18 33.36
N LYS A 2 13.70 -31.31 32.58
CA LYS A 2 12.35 -31.60 32.04
C LYS A 2 12.45 -32.67 30.95
N ASP A 3 11.43 -33.51 30.85
CA ASP A 3 11.31 -34.52 29.80
C ASP A 3 11.33 -33.82 28.42
N PRO A 4 12.28 -34.18 27.53
CA PRO A 4 12.37 -33.60 26.19
C PRO A 4 11.09 -33.73 25.36
N ILE A 5 10.33 -34.81 25.53
CA ILE A 5 9.08 -35.05 24.79
C ILE A 5 8.00 -34.05 25.23
N VAL A 6 7.91 -33.80 26.53
CA VAL A 6 6.97 -32.82 27.09
C VAL A 6 7.31 -31.41 26.62
N VAL A 7 8.60 -31.06 26.59
CA VAL A 7 9.06 -29.76 26.09
C VAL A 7 8.76 -29.61 24.60
N MET A 8 8.96 -30.65 23.79
CA MET A 8 8.66 -30.64 22.37
C MET A 8 7.18 -30.38 22.11
N ARG A 9 6.29 -31.14 22.77
CA ARG A 9 4.84 -30.99 22.62
C ARG A 9 4.34 -29.61 23.04
N GLN A 10 4.90 -29.07 24.12
CA GLN A 10 4.60 -27.72 24.57
C GLN A 10 4.99 -26.68 23.50
N LYS A 11 6.14 -26.85 22.85
CA LYS A 11 6.59 -25.95 21.78
C LYS A 11 5.74 -26.06 20.52
N GLU A 12 5.29 -27.25 20.14
CA GLU A 12 4.36 -27.42 19.02
C GLU A 12 3.04 -26.67 19.25
N MET A 13 2.51 -26.71 20.48
CA MET A 13 1.30 -25.97 20.85
C MET A 13 1.51 -24.45 20.81
N GLU A 14 2.63 -23.97 21.35
CA GLU A 14 3.01 -22.55 21.29
C GLU A 14 3.13 -22.08 19.84
N LEU A 15 3.77 -22.88 18.99
CA LEU A 15 3.97 -22.55 17.58
C LEU A 15 2.64 -22.50 16.81
N ALA A 16 1.73 -23.45 17.08
CA ALA A 16 0.38 -23.44 16.52
C ALA A 16 -0.42 -22.21 16.95
N ARG A 17 -0.25 -21.75 18.19
CA ARG A 17 -0.88 -20.51 18.69
C ARG A 17 -0.33 -19.28 17.97
N VAL A 18 0.99 -19.13 17.91
CA VAL A 18 1.64 -17.99 17.27
C VAL A 18 1.26 -17.90 15.79
N ARG A 19 1.18 -19.03 15.07
CA ARG A 19 0.72 -19.05 13.68
C ARG A 19 -0.67 -18.44 13.51
N ARG A 20 -1.63 -18.81 14.37
CA ARG A 20 -2.97 -18.22 14.35
C ARG A 20 -2.97 -16.73 14.66
N GLU A 21 -2.13 -16.28 15.59
CA GLU A 21 -1.98 -14.85 15.90
C GLU A 21 -1.41 -14.08 14.70
N VAL A 22 -0.41 -14.64 14.00
CA VAL A 22 0.16 -14.05 12.77
C VAL A 22 -0.89 -13.97 11.66
N GLU A 23 -1.66 -15.04 11.42
CA GLU A 23 -2.75 -15.05 10.43
C GLU A 23 -3.80 -13.98 10.74
N ALA A 24 -4.18 -13.82 12.01
CA ALA A 24 -5.11 -12.79 12.44
C ALA A 24 -4.53 -11.38 12.23
N LEU A 25 -3.25 -11.16 12.56
CA LEU A 25 -2.58 -9.88 12.37
C LEU A 25 -2.45 -9.53 10.88
N GLN A 26 -2.18 -10.49 10.01
CA GLN A 26 -2.15 -10.27 8.56
C GLN A 26 -3.48 -9.75 8.00
N ILE A 27 -4.61 -10.10 8.63
CA ILE A 27 -5.94 -9.57 8.26
C ILE A 27 -6.13 -8.15 8.80
N VAL A 28 -5.66 -7.87 10.02
CA VAL A 28 -5.90 -6.59 10.69
C VAL A 28 -4.97 -5.48 10.19
N VAL A 29 -3.71 -5.78 9.89
CA VAL A 29 -2.70 -4.78 9.47
C VAL A 29 -3.17 -3.92 8.29
N PRO A 30 -3.70 -4.48 7.17
CA PRO A 30 -4.20 -3.66 6.07
C PRO A 30 -5.39 -2.76 6.41
N LEU A 31 -6.13 -3.07 7.48
CA LEU A 31 -7.27 -2.26 7.93
C LEU A 31 -6.84 -1.09 8.83
N LEU A 32 -5.64 -1.18 9.41
CA LEU A 32 -5.05 -0.15 10.27
C LEU A 32 -4.00 0.70 9.56
N ASP A 33 -3.46 0.22 8.44
CA ASP A 33 -2.51 0.98 7.64
C ASP A 33 -3.16 2.25 7.11
N ASP A 34 -2.53 3.39 7.40
CA ASP A 34 -2.93 4.67 6.84
C ASP A 34 -2.65 4.61 5.32
N PRO A 35 -3.66 4.79 4.45
CA PRO A 35 -3.48 4.75 3.00
C PRO A 35 -2.43 5.77 2.51
N THR A 36 -2.11 6.77 3.32
CA THR A 36 -1.10 7.79 3.04
C THR A 36 0.35 7.30 3.19
N GLU A 37 0.60 6.24 3.96
CA GLU A 37 1.96 5.67 4.14
C GLU A 37 2.37 4.71 3.01
N ARG A 38 1.41 4.12 2.29
CA ARG A 38 1.66 3.24 1.13
C ARG A 38 1.71 3.95 -0.22
N LEU A 39 1.40 5.25 -0.25
CA LEU A 39 1.45 6.08 -1.46
C LEU A 39 2.81 5.99 -2.19
N PRO A 40 3.97 6.03 -1.52
CA PRO A 40 5.28 5.94 -2.19
C PRO A 40 5.50 4.61 -2.91
N ASP A 41 5.11 3.48 -2.31
CA ASP A 41 5.33 2.14 -2.88
C ASP A 41 4.36 1.83 -4.04
N LEU A 42 3.13 2.38 -3.96
CA LEU A 42 2.13 2.31 -5.03
C LEU A 42 2.50 3.21 -6.22
N ILE A 43 3.15 4.36 -5.98
CA ILE A 43 3.70 5.23 -7.03
C ILE A 43 4.93 4.57 -7.66
N SER A 44 5.79 3.92 -6.88
CA SER A 44 6.99 3.23 -7.38
C SER A 44 6.66 2.08 -8.35
N SER A 45 5.51 1.43 -8.15
CA SER A 45 5.00 0.36 -9.03
C SER A 45 4.28 0.88 -10.29
N GLN A 46 3.82 2.13 -10.28
CA GLN A 46 3.24 2.79 -11.45
C GLN A 46 4.36 3.56 -12.16
N GLN A 47 5.07 2.85 -13.05
CA GLN A 47 5.82 3.40 -14.20
C GLN A 47 6.17 4.89 -14.10
N LEU A 48 7.45 5.18 -13.84
CA LEU A 48 8.14 6.42 -14.20
C LEU A 48 7.45 7.09 -15.41
N ALA A 49 6.54 8.02 -15.14
CA ALA A 49 6.08 8.93 -16.14
C ALA A 49 7.30 9.78 -16.48
N VAL A 50 7.70 9.69 -17.74
CA VAL A 50 8.73 10.48 -18.40
C VAL A 50 8.71 11.92 -17.85
N PRO A 51 9.86 12.53 -17.49
CA PRO A 51 9.87 13.88 -16.98
C PRO A 51 9.28 14.79 -18.06
N SER A 52 8.07 15.28 -17.80
CA SER A 52 7.41 16.25 -18.66
C SER A 52 7.86 17.64 -18.22
N GLU A 53 8.13 18.50 -19.19
CA GLU A 53 8.68 19.86 -19.06
C GLU A 53 8.33 20.57 -17.72
N PRO A 54 9.32 21.22 -17.07
CA PRO A 54 9.11 21.90 -15.80
C PRO A 54 7.99 22.95 -15.93
N GLY A 55 6.87 22.72 -15.25
CA GLY A 55 5.65 23.54 -15.33
C GLY A 55 4.43 22.81 -15.90
N SER A 56 4.56 21.54 -16.31
CA SER A 56 3.43 20.72 -16.74
C SER A 56 2.57 20.28 -15.55
N LEU A 57 1.25 20.48 -15.65
CA LEU A 57 0.27 20.03 -14.64
C LEU A 57 0.23 18.51 -14.42
N THR A 58 0.89 17.74 -15.29
CA THR A 58 1.00 16.27 -15.21
C THR A 58 1.66 15.80 -13.92
N ASP A 59 2.64 16.53 -13.41
CA ASP A 59 3.31 16.18 -12.15
C ASP A 59 2.36 16.34 -10.96
N LEU A 60 1.45 17.31 -11.07
CA LEU A 60 0.42 17.57 -10.07
C LEU A 60 -0.71 16.53 -10.12
N GLU A 61 -0.94 15.88 -11.27
CA GLU A 61 -1.89 14.76 -11.41
C GLU A 61 -1.46 13.54 -10.57
N ILE A 62 -0.15 13.39 -10.29
CA ILE A 62 0.38 12.30 -9.44
C ILE A 62 -0.12 12.44 -7.99
N TYR A 63 -0.15 13.67 -7.47
CA TYR A 63 -0.53 13.95 -6.08
C TYR A 63 -2.01 14.31 -5.94
N TYR A 64 -2.61 14.89 -6.98
CA TYR A 64 -3.98 15.41 -6.96
C TYR A 64 -4.77 14.91 -8.18
N PRO A 65 -5.42 13.74 -8.09
CA PRO A 65 -6.13 13.13 -9.23
C PRO A 65 -7.23 14.00 -9.85
N PHE A 66 -7.79 14.95 -9.08
CA PHE A 66 -8.81 15.87 -9.58
C PHE A 66 -8.28 16.85 -10.65
N VAL A 67 -6.96 17.11 -10.68
CA VAL A 67 -6.32 18.01 -11.66
C VAL A 67 -6.48 17.49 -13.09
N LYS A 68 -6.50 16.16 -13.28
CA LYS A 68 -6.77 15.54 -14.57
C LYS A 68 -8.14 15.94 -15.12
N ASN A 69 -9.17 15.93 -14.26
CA ASN A 69 -10.52 16.30 -14.67
C ASN A 69 -10.63 17.78 -15.02
N LEU A 70 -9.90 18.64 -14.30
CA LEU A 70 -9.84 20.07 -14.58
C LEU A 70 -9.18 20.34 -15.94
N ARG A 71 -8.07 19.66 -16.26
CA ARG A 71 -7.40 19.75 -17.57
C ARG A 71 -8.29 19.26 -18.70
N LEU A 72 -8.99 18.15 -18.50
CA LEU A 72 -9.95 17.61 -19.49
C LEU A 72 -11.12 18.58 -19.73
N ALA A 73 -11.62 19.22 -18.67
CA ALA A 73 -12.66 20.24 -18.76
C ALA A 73 -12.17 21.47 -19.54
N ASP A 74 -10.96 21.95 -19.24
CA ASP A 74 -10.36 23.11 -19.90
C ASP A 74 -10.11 22.86 -21.40
N ASN A 75 -9.69 21.65 -21.76
CA ASN A 75 -9.53 21.25 -23.17
C ASN A 75 -10.87 21.16 -23.91
N ARG A 76 -11.94 20.71 -23.25
CA ARG A 76 -13.29 20.72 -23.83
C ARG A 76 -13.81 22.14 -24.05
N ALA A 77 -13.53 23.06 -23.11
CA ALA A 77 -13.94 24.45 -23.21
C ALA A 77 -13.26 25.20 -24.37
N LYS A 78 -12.08 24.76 -24.81
CA LYS A 78 -11.33 25.36 -25.94
C LYS A 78 -11.70 24.78 -27.31
N GLN A 79 -12.53 23.74 -27.38
CA GLN A 79 -12.93 23.06 -28.62
C GLN A 79 -14.38 23.33 -29.05
N GLY A 80 -15.15 24.12 -28.28
CA GLY A 80 -16.49 24.59 -28.63
C GLY A 80 -16.51 26.08 -28.88
#